data_AF-A0ABD0ZZV6-F1
#
_entry.id   AF-A0ABD0ZZV6-F1
#
_cell.length_a   1.000
_cell.length_b   1.000
_cell.length_c   1.000
_cell.angle_alpha   90.00
_cell.angle_beta   90.00
_cell.angle_gamma   90.00
#
_symmetry.space_group_name_H-M   'P 1'
#
loop_
_entity.id
_entity.type
_entity.pdbx_description
1 polymer ?
#
loop_
_entity_poly.entity_id
_entity_poly.type
_entity_poly.pdbx_seq_one_letter_code
_entity_poly.pdbx_strand_id
1 'polypeptide(L)'
;MLQPRVSPSVDVIDGKIYVIGGCRKQDIDIWGEVYDPKTQTWEPILPRTLIQLTIQKNVLPNCLVMDGKVYVNDNLFHHHLMPHVCLVEIEKVLCLIFISNGYVFWSAPKKHVNVEWKRVRGLEELSPNRHFLAVVNSIGGRVTLWWKSDVEIWCAEVSFERRGLGELWVFVEWSNHVLTFDGYSPDDFLLHSALVRY
;
A
#
# COMPACT_ATOMS: atom_id res chain seq x y z
N MET A 1 17.00 14.65 11.73
CA MET A 1 15.57 14.97 11.78
C MET A 1 15.45 16.43 12.19
N LEU A 2 14.62 17.21 11.51
CA LEU A 2 14.48 18.65 11.67
C LEU A 2 13.46 19.02 12.77
N GLN A 3 12.49 18.15 13.05
CA GLN A 3 11.48 18.36 14.09
C GLN A 3 11.18 17.06 14.85
N PRO A 4 10.91 17.13 16.16
CA PRO A 4 10.42 15.97 16.91
C PRO A 4 9.00 15.59 16.45
N ARG A 5 8.79 14.31 16.17
CA ARG A 5 7.51 13.75 15.70
C ARG A 5 7.06 12.59 16.60
N VAL A 6 5.75 12.45 16.76
CA VAL A 6 5.11 11.33 17.48
C VAL A 6 4.28 10.53 16.48
N SER A 7 4.60 9.24 16.34
CA SER A 7 3.96 8.31 15.40
C SER A 7 3.88 8.81 13.95
N PRO A 8 4.99 9.27 13.34
CA PRO A 8 4.98 9.62 11.93
C PRO A 8 4.81 8.37 11.05
N SER A 9 4.27 8.55 9.85
CA SER A 9 4.41 7.53 8.81
C SER A 9 5.79 7.62 8.18
N VAL A 10 6.40 6.46 7.93
CA VAL A 10 7.75 6.35 7.38
C VAL A 10 7.73 5.38 6.20
N ASP A 11 8.40 5.74 5.11
CA ASP A 11 8.64 4.83 3.99
C ASP A 11 9.97 5.13 3.28
N VAL A 12 10.46 4.15 2.51
CA VAL A 12 11.64 4.30 1.66
C VAL A 12 11.22 4.43 0.21
N ILE A 13 11.46 5.60 -0.39
CA ILE A 13 11.08 5.90 -1.79
C ILE A 13 12.35 6.36 -2.50
N ASP A 14 12.67 5.73 -3.64
CA ASP A 14 13.87 6.02 -4.45
C ASP A 14 15.18 6.03 -3.63
N GLY A 15 15.27 5.17 -2.61
CA GLY A 15 16.44 5.06 -1.74
C GLY A 15 16.58 6.16 -0.69
N LYS A 16 15.56 7.01 -0.52
CA LYS A 16 15.48 8.03 0.54
C LYS A 16 14.39 7.68 1.54
N ILE A 17 14.56 8.10 2.79
CA ILE A 17 13.59 7.83 3.87
C ILE A 17 12.66 9.03 4.01
N TYR A 18 11.37 8.85 3.75
CA TYR A 18 10.34 9.87 3.89
C TYR A 18 9.66 9.71 5.25
N VAL A 19 9.47 10.82 5.96
CA VAL A 19 8.81 10.88 7.27
C VAL A 19 7.72 11.93 7.22
N ILE A 20 6.44 11.53 7.31
CA ILE A 20 5.28 12.42 7.12
C ILE A 20 4.35 12.37 8.34
N GLY A 21 3.80 13.53 8.72
CA GLY A 21 2.86 13.68 9.83
C GLY A 21 3.52 13.62 11.21
N GLY A 22 2.72 13.37 12.25
CA GLY A 22 3.18 13.25 13.63
C GLY A 22 3.76 14.53 14.25
N CYS A 23 3.59 15.69 13.62
CA CYS A 23 4.06 16.97 14.15
C CYS A 23 2.95 17.69 14.92
N ARG A 24 3.29 18.24 16.10
CA ARG A 24 2.36 19.04 16.93
C ARG A 24 2.08 20.43 16.37
N LYS A 25 2.97 20.96 15.53
CA LYS A 25 2.77 22.26 14.87
C LYS A 25 1.89 22.05 13.65
N GLN A 26 0.74 22.74 13.63
CA GLN A 26 -0.19 22.77 12.49
C GLN A 26 0.32 23.61 11.32
N ASP A 27 1.61 23.97 11.29
CA ASP A 27 2.21 24.69 10.17
C ASP A 27 2.20 23.79 8.93
N ILE A 28 1.29 24.11 8.01
CA ILE A 28 1.07 23.43 6.73
C ILE A 28 2.36 23.35 5.90
N ASP A 29 3.32 24.24 6.17
CA ASP A 29 4.58 24.37 5.44
C ASP A 29 5.59 23.24 5.73
N ILE A 30 5.43 22.47 6.82
CA ILE A 30 6.37 21.39 7.19
C ILE A 30 5.59 20.10 7.50
N TRP A 31 4.95 19.56 6.47
CA TRP A 31 4.13 18.34 6.58
C TRP A 31 4.95 17.06 6.74
N GLY A 32 6.21 17.08 6.29
CA GLY A 32 7.13 15.95 6.39
C GLY A 32 8.58 16.34 6.07
N GLU A 33 9.48 15.38 6.20
CA GLU A 33 10.91 15.54 5.91
C GLU A 33 11.45 14.27 5.23
N VAL A 34 12.45 14.45 4.38
CA VAL A 34 13.14 13.36 3.69
C VAL A 34 14.58 13.31 4.14
N TYR A 35 15.05 12.10 4.45
CA TYR A 35 16.45 11.81 4.71
C TYR A 35 17.07 11.17 3.49
N ASP A 36 18.18 11.74 3.03
CA ASP A 36 18.99 11.16 1.97
C ASP A 36 20.23 10.50 2.60
N PRO A 37 20.33 9.15 2.61
CA PRO A 37 21.48 8.45 3.19
C PRO A 37 22.81 8.76 2.48
N LYS A 38 22.78 9.21 1.21
CA LYS A 38 23.99 9.51 0.43
C LYS A 38 24.63 10.81 0.89
N THR A 39 23.82 11.84 1.15
CA THR A 39 24.29 13.14 1.63
C THR A 39 24.25 13.26 3.15
N GLN A 40 23.58 12.31 3.82
CA GLN A 40 23.31 12.30 5.26
C GLN A 40 22.55 13.55 5.75
N THR A 41 21.75 14.16 4.88
CA THR A 41 21.00 15.38 5.17
C THR A 41 19.51 15.11 5.32
N TRP A 42 18.85 15.95 6.12
CA TRP A 42 17.40 16.03 6.20
C TRP A 42 16.92 17.28 5.48
N GLU A 43 15.92 17.12 4.62
CA GLU A 43 15.30 18.22 3.88
C GLU A 43 13.80 18.25 4.14
N PRO A 44 13.17 19.43 4.31
CA PRO A 44 11.72 19.52 4.44
C PRO A 44 11.05 19.10 3.12
N ILE A 45 9.95 18.35 3.21
CA ILE A 45 9.14 18.04 2.04
C ILE A 45 8.33 19.28 1.69
N LEU A 46 8.72 19.96 0.62
CA LEU A 46 8.01 21.14 0.14
C LEU A 46 6.58 20.80 -0.33
N PRO A 47 5.61 21.72 -0.21
CA PRO A 47 4.23 21.51 -0.66
C PRO A 47 4.09 21.05 -2.12
N ARG A 48 5.04 21.43 -2.99
CA ARG A 48 5.06 20.98 -4.39
C ARG A 48 5.41 19.50 -4.53
N THR A 49 6.34 19.00 -3.71
CA THR A 49 6.69 17.57 -3.61
C THR A 49 5.57 16.78 -2.95
N LEU A 50 4.86 17.39 -1.99
CA LEU A 50 3.63 16.82 -1.45
C LEU A 50 2.57 16.66 -2.53
N ILE A 51 2.37 17.60 -3.45
CA ILE A 51 1.37 17.42 -4.53
C ILE A 51 1.70 16.20 -5.42
N GLN A 52 2.99 15.92 -5.64
CA GLN A 52 3.45 14.76 -6.41
C GLN A 52 3.34 13.44 -5.62
N LEU A 53 3.44 13.48 -4.30
CA LEU A 53 3.19 12.34 -3.39
C LEU A 53 1.69 12.17 -3.04
N THR A 54 0.90 13.25 -3.11
CA THR A 54 -0.48 13.36 -2.59
C THR A 54 -1.49 13.63 -3.71
N ILE A 55 -1.30 13.02 -4.88
CA ILE A 55 -2.44 12.87 -5.78
C ILE A 55 -3.45 12.02 -5.00
N GLN A 56 -4.65 12.56 -4.77
CA GLN A 56 -5.84 11.89 -4.21
C GLN A 56 -6.22 12.12 -2.73
N LYS A 57 -6.25 13.38 -2.28
CA LYS A 57 -7.20 13.78 -1.21
C LYS A 57 -8.69 13.50 -1.54
N ASN A 58 -9.00 13.14 -2.80
CA ASN A 58 -10.38 12.94 -3.29
C ASN A 58 -10.86 11.48 -3.38
N VAL A 59 -10.02 10.47 -3.12
CA VAL A 59 -10.45 9.06 -3.23
C VAL A 59 -10.80 8.45 -1.88
N LEU A 60 -10.13 8.86 -0.79
CA LEU A 60 -10.49 8.51 0.58
C LEU A 60 -10.27 9.72 1.50
N PRO A 61 -11.32 10.28 2.14
CA PRO A 61 -11.15 11.30 3.17
C PRO A 61 -10.21 10.78 4.27
N ASN A 62 -9.31 11.63 4.79
CA ASN A 62 -8.37 11.32 5.87
C ASN A 62 -7.28 10.28 5.56
N CYS A 63 -7.04 9.94 4.30
CA CYS A 63 -5.93 9.05 3.91
C CYS A 63 -4.77 9.80 3.27
N LEU A 64 -3.55 9.39 3.60
CA LEU A 64 -2.30 9.75 2.95
C LEU A 64 -1.88 8.58 2.06
N VAL A 65 -1.51 8.84 0.80
CA VAL A 65 -0.91 7.84 -0.08
C VAL A 65 0.57 8.17 -0.23
N MET A 66 1.46 7.19 -0.05
CA MET A 66 2.90 7.32 -0.33
C MET A 66 3.35 6.08 -1.07
N ASP A 67 3.98 6.25 -2.24
CA ASP A 67 4.41 5.12 -3.08
C ASP A 67 3.30 4.08 -3.35
N GLY A 68 2.06 4.56 -3.49
CA GLY A 68 0.88 3.73 -3.68
C GLY A 68 0.37 2.96 -2.46
N LYS A 69 1.06 3.06 -1.31
CA LYS A 69 0.59 2.58 -0.01
C LYS A 69 -0.35 3.58 0.62
N VAL A 70 -1.41 3.09 1.28
CA VAL A 70 -2.43 3.93 1.90
C VAL A 70 -2.25 3.97 3.42
N TYR A 71 -2.23 5.17 3.99
CA TYR A 71 -2.08 5.45 5.41
C TYR A 71 -3.30 6.23 5.91
N VAL A 72 -3.99 5.75 6.94
CA VAL A 72 -5.16 6.45 7.51
C VAL A 72 -4.72 7.34 8.65
N ASN A 73 -5.22 8.58 8.68
CA ASN A 73 -5.11 9.45 9.84
C ASN A 73 -6.18 9.05 10.88
N ASP A 74 -5.76 8.59 12.04
CA ASP A 74 -6.66 8.47 13.18
C ASP A 74 -6.94 9.86 13.79
N ASN A 75 -7.98 9.98 14.62
CA ASN A 75 -8.40 11.19 15.32
C ASN A 75 -7.31 11.81 16.24
N LEU A 76 -6.16 11.15 16.37
CA LEU A 76 -5.01 11.52 17.20
C LEU A 76 -3.78 11.98 16.39
N PHE A 77 -3.92 12.29 15.10
CA PHE A 77 -2.79 12.65 14.20
C PHE A 77 -1.78 11.52 13.98
N HIS A 78 -2.19 10.28 14.21
CA HIS A 78 -1.40 9.09 13.95
C HIS A 78 -1.73 8.56 12.56
N HIS A 79 -0.70 8.32 11.76
CA HIS A 79 -0.87 7.71 10.44
C HIS A 79 -0.47 6.24 10.51
N HIS A 80 -1.43 5.36 10.29
CA HIS A 80 -1.20 3.90 10.28
C HIS A 80 -1.28 3.38 8.84
N LEU A 81 -0.28 2.59 8.44
CA LEU A 81 -0.34 1.88 7.17
C LEU A 81 -1.54 0.93 7.18
N MET A 82 -2.32 0.95 6.10
CA MET A 82 -3.30 -0.09 5.82
C MET A 82 -2.64 -1.15 4.93
N PRO A 83 -2.08 -2.25 5.49
CA PRO A 83 -1.42 -3.28 4.68
C PRO A 83 -2.40 -3.96 3.73
N HIS A 84 -3.70 -3.89 4.02
CA HIS A 84 -4.76 -4.47 3.21
C HIS A 84 -5.25 -3.55 2.09
N VAL A 85 -4.73 -2.32 1.93
CA VAL A 85 -5.18 -1.38 0.88
C VAL A 85 -4.00 -0.82 0.10
N CYS A 86 -4.11 -0.83 -1.23
CA CYS A 86 -3.18 -0.10 -2.11
C CYS A 86 -3.93 0.65 -3.22
N LEU A 87 -3.23 1.59 -3.86
CA LEU A 87 -3.73 2.34 -5.00
C LEU A 87 -3.01 1.92 -6.27
N VAL A 88 -3.74 1.47 -7.28
CA VAL A 88 -3.17 0.94 -8.54
C VAL A 88 -3.66 1.76 -9.71
N GLU A 89 -2.75 2.13 -10.60
CA GLU A 89 -3.12 2.73 -11.89
C GLU A 89 -3.45 1.62 -12.88
N ILE A 90 -4.70 1.61 -13.35
CA ILE A 90 -5.23 0.64 -14.31
C ILE A 90 -5.82 1.43 -15.46
N GLU A 91 -5.27 1.29 -16.67
CA GLU A 91 -5.72 2.03 -17.87
C GLU A 91 -5.81 3.55 -17.63
N LYS A 92 -4.82 4.15 -16.96
CA LYS A 92 -4.77 5.58 -16.58
C LYS A 92 -5.84 6.00 -15.56
N VAL A 93 -6.47 5.04 -14.90
CA VAL A 93 -7.44 5.28 -13.82
C VAL A 93 -6.88 4.69 -12.53
N LEU A 94 -6.73 5.54 -11.52
CA LEU A 94 -6.30 5.12 -10.18
C LEU A 94 -7.45 4.46 -9.43
N CYS A 95 -7.33 3.15 -9.20
CA CYS A 95 -8.30 2.31 -8.50
C CYS A 95 -7.77 1.92 -7.12
N LEU A 96 -8.66 1.78 -6.14
CA LEU A 96 -8.32 1.18 -4.85
C LEU A 96 -8.40 -0.34 -4.95
N ILE A 97 -7.42 -1.03 -4.38
CA ILE A 97 -7.45 -2.47 -4.13
C ILE A 97 -7.50 -2.67 -2.62
N PHE A 98 -8.37 -3.57 -2.16
CA PHE A 98 -8.56 -3.89 -0.76
C PHE A 98 -8.62 -5.41 -0.56
N ILE A 99 -7.95 -5.89 0.49
CA ILE A 99 -8.01 -7.29 0.92
C ILE A 99 -8.93 -7.41 2.13
N SER A 100 -9.84 -8.37 2.09
CA SER A 100 -10.60 -8.76 3.28
C SER A 100 -11.08 -10.20 3.19
N ASN A 101 -11.01 -10.93 4.31
CA ASN A 101 -11.58 -12.27 4.45
C ASN A 101 -11.14 -13.25 3.35
N GLY A 102 -9.86 -13.21 2.95
CA GLY A 102 -9.33 -14.09 1.90
C GLY A 102 -9.72 -13.71 0.47
N TYR A 103 -10.29 -12.53 0.27
CA TYR A 103 -10.67 -12.01 -1.05
C TYR A 103 -10.00 -10.66 -1.33
N VAL A 104 -9.86 -10.38 -2.63
CA VAL A 104 -9.42 -9.09 -3.15
C VAL A 104 -10.63 -8.37 -3.73
N PHE A 105 -10.78 -7.11 -3.35
CA PHE A 105 -11.81 -6.19 -3.79
C PHE A 105 -11.16 -5.00 -4.48
N TRP A 106 -11.93 -4.34 -5.33
CA TRP A 106 -11.52 -3.11 -5.98
C TRP A 106 -12.62 -2.07 -5.96
N SER A 107 -12.23 -0.81 -6.06
CA SER A 107 -13.16 0.30 -6.29
C SER A 107 -12.59 1.29 -7.30
N ALA A 108 -13.43 1.67 -8.26
CA ALA A 108 -13.14 2.76 -9.17
C ALA A 108 -13.27 4.11 -8.44
N PRO A 109 -12.50 5.14 -8.83
CA PRO A 109 -12.60 6.46 -8.22
C PRO A 109 -14.00 7.04 -8.47
N LYS A 110 -14.71 7.40 -7.41
CA LYS A 110 -16.03 8.05 -7.47
C LYS A 110 -15.95 9.47 -6.91
N LYS A 111 -16.78 10.37 -7.45
CA LYS A 111 -16.95 11.75 -6.95
C LYS A 111 -17.73 11.84 -5.63
N HIS A 112 -18.35 10.75 -5.19
CA HIS A 112 -19.22 10.71 -4.00
C HIS A 112 -18.65 9.79 -2.92
N VAL A 113 -19.03 10.08 -1.67
CA VAL A 113 -18.44 9.55 -0.43
C VAL A 113 -18.58 8.03 -0.25
N ASN A 114 -19.52 7.37 -0.94
CA ASN A 114 -19.72 5.93 -0.81
C ASN A 114 -18.88 5.15 -1.83
N VAL A 115 -17.77 4.61 -1.34
CA VAL A 115 -16.91 3.65 -2.07
C VAL A 115 -17.70 2.35 -2.26
N GLU A 116 -17.90 1.96 -3.51
CA GLU A 116 -18.52 0.66 -3.84
C GLU A 116 -17.41 -0.36 -4.09
N TRP A 117 -17.37 -1.40 -3.26
CA TRP A 117 -16.39 -2.47 -3.37
C TRP A 117 -16.93 -3.61 -4.22
N LYS A 118 -16.16 -4.01 -5.24
CA LYS A 118 -16.47 -5.15 -6.11
C LYS A 118 -15.39 -6.20 -5.96
N ARG A 119 -15.76 -7.48 -5.94
CA ARG A 119 -14.80 -8.59 -5.85
C ARG A 119 -14.03 -8.72 -7.16
N VAL A 120 -12.70 -8.81 -7.04
CA VAL A 120 -11.78 -9.11 -8.16
C VAL A 120 -11.88 -10.60 -8.51
N ARG A 121 -11.77 -10.91 -9.81
CA ARG A 121 -11.80 -12.28 -10.38
C ARG A 121 -10.41 -12.69 -10.88
N GLY A 122 -10.18 -13.99 -11.11
CA GLY A 122 -8.91 -14.50 -11.66
C GLY A 122 -7.92 -15.00 -10.60
N LEU A 123 -8.36 -15.11 -9.35
CA LEU A 123 -7.57 -15.66 -8.25
C LEU A 123 -7.94 -17.09 -7.92
N GLU A 124 -8.95 -17.68 -8.54
CA GLU A 124 -9.58 -18.93 -8.11
C GLU A 124 -8.62 -20.13 -8.09
N GLU A 125 -7.59 -20.12 -8.94
CA GLU A 125 -6.59 -21.19 -9.06
C GLU A 125 -5.47 -21.13 -8.00
N LEU A 126 -5.23 -19.95 -7.43
CA LEU A 126 -4.34 -19.82 -6.28
C LEU A 126 -5.04 -20.44 -5.05
N SER A 127 -4.28 -21.15 -4.20
CA SER A 127 -4.76 -22.05 -3.13
C SER A 127 -6.09 -21.69 -2.43
N PRO A 128 -6.98 -22.66 -2.14
CA PRO A 128 -8.34 -22.41 -1.65
C PRO A 128 -8.44 -21.83 -0.22
N ASN A 129 -7.38 -21.86 0.59
CA ASN A 129 -7.37 -21.34 1.98
C ASN A 129 -6.36 -20.20 2.16
N ARG A 130 -6.60 -19.07 1.48
CA ARG A 130 -5.72 -17.90 1.56
C ARG A 130 -6.12 -16.96 2.68
N HIS A 131 -5.23 -16.81 3.66
CA HIS A 131 -5.26 -15.67 4.56
C HIS A 131 -4.39 -14.56 3.97
N PHE A 132 -4.96 -13.76 3.07
CA PHE A 132 -4.26 -12.60 2.52
C PHE A 132 -3.90 -11.62 3.64
N LEU A 133 -2.61 -11.26 3.69
CA LEU A 133 -2.01 -10.45 4.74
C LEU A 133 -1.76 -9.02 4.26
N ALA A 134 -1.29 -8.85 3.02
CA ALA A 134 -0.92 -7.54 2.50
C ALA A 134 -1.08 -7.44 0.98
N VAL A 135 -1.36 -6.22 0.52
CA VAL A 135 -1.31 -5.80 -0.88
C VAL A 135 -0.39 -4.60 -0.99
N VAL A 136 0.61 -4.68 -1.85
CA VAL A 136 1.62 -3.62 -2.01
C VAL A 136 1.89 -3.40 -3.48
N ASN A 137 2.10 -2.15 -3.89
CA ASN A 137 2.53 -1.85 -5.25
C ASN A 137 3.94 -2.38 -5.52
N SER A 138 4.12 -2.94 -6.71
CA SER A 138 5.40 -3.36 -7.25
C SER A 138 5.87 -2.37 -8.31
N ILE A 139 7.17 -2.44 -8.61
CA ILE A 139 7.78 -1.67 -9.70
C ILE A 139 7.09 -2.04 -11.03
N GLY A 140 6.77 -1.03 -11.85
CA GLY A 140 6.18 -1.25 -13.17
C GLY A 140 4.64 -1.36 -13.21
N GLY A 141 3.94 -0.88 -12.18
CA GLY A 141 2.47 -0.87 -12.14
C GLY A 141 1.83 -2.22 -11.79
N ARG A 142 2.65 -3.17 -11.34
CA ARG A 142 2.22 -4.47 -10.83
C ARG A 142 1.91 -4.37 -9.35
N VAL A 143 1.33 -5.43 -8.79
CA VAL A 143 1.01 -5.51 -7.36
C VAL A 143 1.50 -6.82 -6.81
N THR A 144 2.07 -6.80 -5.60
CA THR A 144 2.37 -8.01 -4.86
C THR A 144 1.26 -8.29 -3.86
N LEU A 145 0.68 -9.49 -3.95
CA LEU A 145 -0.23 -10.05 -2.94
C LEU A 145 0.56 -10.97 -2.01
N TRP A 146 0.33 -10.84 -0.71
CA TRP A 146 0.91 -11.68 0.34
C TRP A 146 -0.18 -12.48 1.02
N TRP A 147 0.05 -13.76 1.25
CA TRP A 147 -0.85 -14.57 2.06
C TRP A 147 -0.10 -15.64 2.84
N LYS A 148 -0.76 -16.13 3.89
CA LYS A 148 -0.28 -17.21 4.73
C LYS A 148 -1.09 -18.48 4.49
N SER A 149 -0.39 -19.61 4.46
CA SER A 149 -0.95 -20.96 4.65
C SER A 149 -0.61 -21.44 6.07
N ASP A 150 -0.93 -22.69 6.41
CA ASP A 150 -0.66 -23.22 7.76
C ASP A 150 0.83 -23.18 8.14
N VAL A 151 1.72 -23.36 7.15
CA VAL A 151 3.17 -23.52 7.37
C VAL A 151 4.03 -22.64 6.47
N GLU A 152 3.45 -21.83 5.58
CA GLU A 152 4.22 -21.02 4.64
C GLU A 152 3.69 -19.58 4.52
N ILE A 153 4.61 -18.68 4.19
CA ILE A 153 4.29 -17.37 3.62
C ILE A 153 4.47 -17.46 2.11
N TRP A 154 3.44 -17.01 1.40
CA TRP A 154 3.41 -16.93 -0.04
C TRP A 154 3.32 -15.49 -0.52
N CYS A 155 3.83 -15.26 -1.72
CA CYS A 155 3.54 -14.05 -2.47
C CYS A 155 3.29 -14.36 -3.94
N ALA A 156 2.55 -13.46 -4.58
CA ALA A 156 2.38 -13.44 -6.03
C ALA A 156 2.50 -12.01 -6.52
N GLU A 157 3.20 -11.84 -7.63
CA GLU A 157 3.06 -10.62 -8.41
C GLU A 157 1.90 -10.78 -9.37
N VAL A 158 1.10 -9.74 -9.45
CA VAL A 158 -0.11 -9.72 -10.24
C VAL A 158 -0.26 -8.44 -11.06
N SER A 159 -0.96 -8.57 -12.17
CA SER A 159 -1.42 -7.46 -13.01
C SER A 159 -2.96 -7.44 -13.05
N PHE A 160 -3.54 -6.29 -13.36
CA PHE A 160 -4.99 -6.11 -13.40
C PHE A 160 -5.48 -5.67 -14.79
N GLU A 161 -6.63 -6.21 -15.20
CA GLU A 161 -7.30 -5.86 -16.45
C GLU A 161 -8.78 -5.55 -16.17
N ARG A 162 -9.31 -4.48 -16.76
CA ARG A 162 -10.75 -4.20 -16.69
C ARG A 162 -11.46 -4.97 -17.78
N ARG A 163 -12.57 -5.64 -17.41
CA ARG A 163 -13.41 -6.37 -18.37
C ARG A 163 -14.86 -5.89 -18.28
N GLY A 164 -15.45 -5.60 -19.44
CA GLY A 164 -16.85 -5.18 -19.55
C GLY A 164 -17.23 -3.94 -18.72
N LEU A 165 -18.49 -3.86 -18.31
CA LEU A 165 -19.10 -2.68 -17.66
C LEU A 165 -18.80 -2.56 -16.15
N GLY A 166 -17.68 -3.12 -15.67
CA GLY A 166 -17.23 -2.89 -14.30
C GLY A 166 -16.78 -4.14 -13.55
N GLU A 167 -16.11 -5.06 -14.23
CA GLU A 167 -15.34 -6.11 -13.58
C GLU A 167 -13.85 -5.78 -13.63
N LEU A 168 -13.12 -6.25 -12.62
CA LEU A 168 -11.66 -6.25 -12.61
C LEU A 168 -11.19 -7.69 -12.44
N TRP A 169 -10.33 -8.08 -13.35
CA TRP A 169 -9.66 -9.37 -13.36
C TRP A 169 -8.21 -9.16 -12.95
N VAL A 170 -7.66 -10.17 -12.29
CA VAL A 170 -6.26 -10.21 -11.91
C VAL A 170 -5.59 -11.41 -12.59
N PHE A 171 -4.36 -11.20 -13.03
CA PHE A 171 -3.52 -12.21 -13.65
C PHE A 171 -2.30 -12.42 -12.77
N VAL A 172 -2.03 -13.69 -12.47
CA VAL A 172 -0.87 -14.09 -11.69
C VAL A 172 0.31 -14.18 -12.63
N GLU A 173 1.26 -13.27 -12.47
CA GLU A 173 2.47 -13.22 -13.28
C GLU A 173 3.46 -14.27 -12.79
N TRP A 174 3.55 -14.42 -11.46
CA TRP A 174 4.21 -15.54 -10.80
C TRP A 174 3.66 -15.67 -9.37
N SER A 175 3.84 -16.85 -8.78
CA SER A 175 3.56 -17.08 -7.36
C SER A 175 4.60 -18.03 -6.76
N ASN A 176 5.09 -17.75 -5.56
CA ASN A 176 6.00 -18.64 -4.85
C ASN A 176 5.86 -18.51 -3.33
N HIS A 177 6.25 -19.56 -2.60
CA HIS A 177 6.49 -19.46 -1.17
C HIS A 177 7.85 -18.79 -0.93
N VAL A 178 7.94 -17.96 0.11
CA VAL A 178 9.19 -17.26 0.47
C VAL A 178 9.72 -17.67 1.83
N LEU A 179 8.89 -18.34 2.64
CA LEU A 179 9.24 -18.76 3.99
C LEU A 179 8.40 -19.96 4.38
N THR A 180 9.02 -20.92 5.04
CA THR A 180 8.37 -22.09 5.66
C THR A 180 8.69 -22.10 7.15
N PHE A 181 7.71 -22.43 7.99
CA PHE A 181 7.86 -22.48 9.45
C PHE A 181 7.75 -23.92 9.97
N ASP A 182 8.54 -24.25 10.99
CA ASP A 182 8.50 -25.54 11.68
C ASP A 182 7.36 -25.61 12.73
N GLY A 183 6.13 -25.28 12.31
CA GLY A 183 4.92 -25.55 13.09
C GLY A 183 4.46 -24.44 14.06
N TYR A 184 5.15 -23.30 14.15
CA TYR A 184 4.65 -22.12 14.89
C TYR A 184 4.39 -20.95 13.95
N SER A 185 3.10 -20.69 13.73
CA SER A 185 2.53 -19.57 13.01
C SER A 185 2.67 -18.21 13.72
N PRO A 186 3.60 -17.27 13.48
CA PRO A 186 3.50 -15.95 14.08
C PRO A 186 2.21 -15.24 13.62
N ASP A 187 1.47 -14.66 14.57
CA ASP A 187 0.21 -13.95 14.31
C ASP A 187 0.43 -12.57 13.66
N ASP A 188 1.56 -11.92 13.95
CA ASP A 188 1.88 -10.57 13.48
C ASP A 188 3.06 -10.58 12.51
N PHE A 189 2.80 -10.86 11.23
CA PHE A 189 3.78 -10.65 10.15
C PHE A 189 3.40 -9.42 9.32
N LEU A 190 4.10 -8.31 9.53
CA LEU A 190 3.97 -7.11 8.70
C LEU A 190 4.97 -7.16 7.55
N LEU A 191 4.49 -7.54 6.38
CA LEU A 191 5.25 -7.49 5.13
C LEU A 191 5.03 -6.14 4.43
N HIS A 192 6.03 -5.27 4.51
CA HIS A 192 5.99 -3.93 3.90
C HIS A 192 6.55 -3.90 2.48
N SER A 193 7.46 -4.81 2.15
CA SER A 193 8.00 -5.04 0.81
C SER A 193 8.83 -6.32 0.83
N ALA A 194 8.88 -7.05 -0.28
CA ALA A 194 9.96 -8.00 -0.52
C ALA A 194 10.43 -7.86 -1.97
N LEU A 195 11.75 -7.81 -2.13
CA LEU A 195 12.37 -7.77 -3.44
C LEU A 195 12.71 -9.23 -3.79
N VAL A 196 11.77 -9.91 -4.44
CA VAL A 196 12.00 -11.29 -4.90
C VAL A 196 12.91 -11.23 -6.12
N ARG A 197 14.19 -11.59 -5.93
CA ARG A 197 15.16 -11.72 -7.03
C ARG A 197 15.09 -13.15 -7.55
N TYR A 198 14.88 -13.28 -8.85
CA TYR A 198 15.04 -14.53 -9.61
C TYR A 198 16.48 -14.66 -10.11
#